data_AF-A0A3B0U765-F1
#
_entry.id   AF-A0A3B0U765-F1
#
_cell.length_a   1.000
_cell.length_b   1.000
_cell.length_c   1.000
_cell.angle_alpha   90.00
_cell.angle_beta   90.00
_cell.angle_gamma   90.00
#
_symmetry.space_group_name_H-M   'P 1'
#
loop_
_entity.id
_entity.type
_entity.pdbx_description
1 polymer ?
#
loop_
_entity_poly.entity_id
_entity_poly.type
_entity_poly.pdbx_seq_one_letter_code
_entity_poly.pdbx_strand_id
1 'polypeptide(L)'
;MNSKNLRPLLIILSIIGTVFYAQTAFSFWVWTPETNKWVNPKYSVKETPAEQLQLGIDLFESKEYKESIKEFKKLLKHYPRAREAPEAQFYIGKCFENQEEPFKAFKQYQKVVEKYPFSELAGEIVQRQYDLGIKLLDGQTQRSSILTTLAGNNYDVIEIFKAVIKNAPYGDLAAPSQYKIGLYLLEHNLFQEARDEFEKVLNDYPNSEWIKAAKYQIAITDSKRSTTAQYDQK
;
A
#
# COMPACT_ATOMS: atom_id res chain seq x y z
N MET A 1 -47.93 29.17 36.69
CA MET A 1 -48.09 28.79 35.27
C MET A 1 -48.73 27.42 35.19
N ASN A 2 -49.83 27.30 34.43
CA ASN A 2 -50.77 26.19 34.47
C ASN A 2 -50.19 24.91 33.82
N SER A 3 -50.05 23.82 34.58
CA SER A 3 -49.52 22.53 34.11
C SER A 3 -50.44 21.78 33.13
N LYS A 4 -51.67 22.27 32.92
CA LYS A 4 -52.68 21.64 32.07
C LYS A 4 -52.45 21.82 30.55
N ASN A 5 -51.56 22.72 30.12
CA ASN A 5 -51.31 23.00 28.69
C ASN A 5 -50.01 22.37 28.14
N LEU A 6 -49.22 21.69 28.97
CA LEU A 6 -47.93 21.09 28.56
C LEU A 6 -48.09 19.74 27.86
N ARG A 7 -49.15 18.98 28.16
CA ARG A 7 -49.40 17.65 27.58
C ARG A 7 -49.66 17.66 26.07
N PRO A 8 -50.50 18.54 25.49
CA PRO A 8 -50.67 18.59 24.04
C PRO A 8 -49.41 19.13 23.34
N LEU A 9 -48.65 20.04 23.97
CA LEU A 9 -47.43 20.60 23.41
C LEU A 9 -46.29 19.56 23.31
N LEU A 10 -46.16 18.69 24.32
CA LEU A 10 -45.21 17.56 24.33
C LEU A 10 -45.57 16.49 23.28
N ILE A 11 -46.86 16.26 23.04
CA ILE A 11 -47.32 15.33 21.99
C ILE A 11 -47.04 15.92 20.60
N ILE A 12 -47.26 17.21 20.39
CA ILE A 12 -46.95 17.89 19.12
C ILE A 12 -45.43 17.93 18.87
N LEU A 13 -44.60 18.18 19.88
CA LEU A 13 -43.13 18.15 19.76
C LEU A 13 -42.60 16.73 19.47
N SER A 14 -43.22 15.69 20.03
CA SER A 14 -42.92 14.28 19.75
C SER A 14 -43.23 13.90 18.29
N ILE A 15 -44.36 14.38 17.77
CA ILE A 15 -44.77 14.14 16.37
C ILE A 15 -43.86 14.90 15.40
N ILE A 16 -43.44 16.13 15.72
CA ILE A 16 -42.50 16.88 14.88
C ILE A 16 -41.09 16.26 14.91
N GLY A 17 -40.63 15.78 16.05
CA GLY A 17 -39.33 15.10 16.18
C GLY A 17 -39.21 13.80 15.39
N THR A 18 -40.31 13.06 15.19
CA THR A 18 -40.30 11.81 14.40
C THR A 18 -40.31 12.06 12.89
N VAL A 19 -40.91 13.17 12.42
CA VAL A 19 -40.89 13.55 11.00
C VAL A 19 -39.50 13.99 10.54
N PHE A 20 -38.70 14.60 11.43
CA PHE A 20 -37.30 14.99 11.13
C PHE A 20 -36.28 13.84 11.23
N TYR A 21 -36.68 12.65 11.72
CA TYR A 21 -35.84 11.44 11.81
C TYR A 21 -36.17 10.38 10.74
N ALA A 22 -37.00 10.69 9.76
CA ALA A 22 -37.15 9.87 8.57
C ALA A 22 -35.88 9.97 7.72
N GLN A 23 -34.80 9.33 8.16
CA GLN A 23 -33.72 8.95 7.26
C GLN A 23 -34.36 8.19 6.10
N THR A 24 -34.03 8.57 4.88
CA THR A 24 -34.41 7.83 3.68
C THR A 24 -33.89 6.39 3.80
N ALA A 25 -34.72 5.49 4.30
CA ALA A 25 -34.47 4.07 4.33
C ALA A 25 -34.61 3.58 2.89
N PHE A 26 -33.53 3.66 2.14
CA PHE A 26 -33.45 3.11 0.80
C PHE A 26 -33.44 1.57 0.89
N SER A 27 -34.63 0.97 0.84
CA SER A 27 -34.82 -0.47 0.72
C SER A 27 -34.52 -0.89 -0.71
N PHE A 28 -33.27 -1.26 -1.01
CA PHE A 28 -32.91 -1.78 -2.33
C PHE A 28 -32.61 -3.28 -2.27
N TRP A 29 -33.65 -4.07 -1.98
CA TRP A 29 -33.66 -5.49 -2.29
C TRP A 29 -34.63 -5.68 -3.47
N VAL A 30 -34.14 -6.20 -4.58
CA VAL A 30 -34.93 -6.48 -5.79
C VAL A 30 -34.99 -7.98 -5.97
N TRP A 31 -36.20 -8.51 -6.14
CA TRP A 31 -36.39 -9.91 -6.48
C TRP A 31 -35.97 -10.16 -7.93
N THR A 32 -35.08 -11.13 -8.16
CA THR A 32 -34.65 -11.52 -9.50
C THR A 32 -35.20 -12.92 -9.83
N PRO A 33 -36.16 -13.04 -10.76
CA PRO A 33 -36.76 -14.33 -11.11
C PRO A 33 -35.73 -15.34 -11.66
N GLU A 34 -34.72 -14.85 -12.39
CA GLU A 34 -33.66 -15.66 -13.01
C GLU A 34 -32.81 -16.41 -11.99
N THR A 35 -32.48 -15.76 -10.86
CA THR A 35 -31.64 -16.36 -9.81
C THR A 35 -32.44 -16.84 -8.60
N ASN A 36 -33.76 -16.60 -8.60
CA ASN A 36 -34.70 -16.88 -7.51
C ASN A 36 -34.22 -16.32 -6.16
N LYS A 37 -33.60 -15.13 -6.17
CA LYS A 37 -33.00 -14.47 -5.00
C LYS A 37 -33.34 -12.99 -4.96
N TRP A 38 -33.41 -12.47 -3.74
CA TRP A 38 -33.37 -11.03 -3.48
C TRP A 38 -31.93 -10.56 -3.62
N VAL A 39 -31.70 -9.64 -4.56
CA VAL A 39 -30.38 -9.09 -4.85
C VAL A 39 -30.42 -7.61 -4.55
N ASN A 40 -29.36 -7.10 -3.93
CA ASN A 40 -29.19 -5.67 -3.78
C ASN A 40 -28.32 -5.16 -4.94
N PRO A 41 -28.88 -4.35 -5.88
CA PRO A 41 -28.15 -3.90 -7.07
C PRO A 41 -26.86 -3.10 -6.75
N LYS A 42 -26.78 -2.49 -5.57
CA LYS A 42 -25.57 -1.79 -5.13
C LYS A 42 -24.39 -2.75 -4.91
N TYR A 43 -24.69 -3.99 -4.52
CA TYR A 43 -23.70 -5.01 -4.21
C TYR A 43 -23.60 -6.11 -5.26
N SER A 44 -24.40 -6.04 -6.34
CA SER A 44 -24.28 -6.99 -7.45
C SER A 44 -22.96 -6.79 -8.18
N VAL A 45 -22.38 -7.90 -8.60
CA VAL A 45 -21.24 -7.94 -9.52
C VAL A 45 -21.74 -7.90 -10.97
N LYS A 46 -20.89 -7.44 -11.89
CA LYS A 46 -21.13 -7.58 -13.34
C LYS A 46 -21.14 -9.05 -13.74
N GLU A 47 -21.71 -9.36 -14.90
CA GLU A 47 -21.87 -10.75 -15.34
C GLU A 47 -20.51 -11.41 -15.59
N THR A 48 -19.60 -10.68 -16.24
CA THR A 48 -18.26 -11.15 -16.57
C THR A 48 -17.18 -10.49 -15.70
N PRO A 49 -16.08 -11.21 -15.39
CA PRO A 49 -14.92 -10.61 -14.72
C PRO A 49 -14.33 -9.43 -15.49
N ALA A 50 -14.34 -9.50 -16.83
CA ALA A 50 -13.85 -8.44 -17.71
C ALA A 50 -14.66 -7.14 -17.57
N GLU A 51 -15.99 -7.22 -17.57
CA GLU A 51 -16.84 -6.04 -17.31
C GLU A 51 -16.65 -5.48 -15.90
N GLN A 52 -16.50 -6.37 -14.90
CA GLN A 52 -16.26 -5.95 -13.53
C GLN A 52 -14.90 -5.26 -13.39
N LEU A 53 -13.89 -5.72 -14.12
CA LEU A 53 -12.57 -5.10 -14.20
C LEU A 53 -12.68 -3.72 -14.85
N GLN A 54 -13.30 -3.64 -16.03
CA GLN A 54 -13.44 -2.40 -16.78
C GLN A 54 -14.15 -1.32 -15.96
N LEU A 55 -15.23 -1.66 -15.26
CA LEU A 55 -15.89 -0.72 -14.36
C LEU A 55 -14.94 -0.16 -13.29
N GLY A 56 -14.10 -1.01 -12.71
CA GLY A 56 -13.09 -0.58 -11.74
C GLY A 56 -12.04 0.35 -12.36
N ILE A 57 -11.65 0.10 -13.62
CA ILE A 57 -10.70 0.93 -14.38
C ILE A 57 -11.34 2.29 -14.71
N ASP A 58 -12.58 2.34 -15.17
CA ASP A 58 -13.28 3.59 -15.49
C ASP A 58 -13.37 4.51 -14.25
N LEU A 59 -13.65 3.92 -13.08
CA LEU A 59 -13.64 4.64 -11.80
C LEU A 59 -12.23 5.11 -11.41
N PHE A 60 -11.19 4.31 -11.69
CA PHE A 60 -9.80 4.69 -11.46
C PHE A 60 -9.41 5.90 -12.32
N GLU A 61 -9.77 5.89 -13.60
CA GLU A 61 -9.52 6.98 -14.54
C GLU A 61 -10.26 8.26 -14.16
N SER A 62 -11.47 8.10 -13.59
CA SER A 62 -12.26 9.17 -12.99
C SER A 62 -11.71 9.67 -11.65
N LYS A 63 -10.58 9.11 -11.18
CA LYS A 63 -9.91 9.39 -9.90
C LYS A 63 -10.75 9.03 -8.67
N GLU A 64 -11.79 8.23 -8.83
CA GLU A 64 -12.65 7.73 -7.76
C GLU A 64 -12.03 6.49 -7.09
N TYR A 65 -10.81 6.65 -6.56
CA TYR A 65 -9.98 5.53 -6.10
C TYR A 65 -10.65 4.65 -5.05
N LYS A 66 -11.46 5.23 -4.15
CA LYS A 66 -12.17 4.48 -3.11
C LYS A 66 -13.25 3.57 -3.68
N GLU A 67 -14.03 4.05 -4.66
CA GLU A 67 -15.06 3.25 -5.33
C GLU A 67 -14.43 2.21 -6.26
N SER A 68 -13.41 2.61 -7.02
CA SER A 68 -12.60 1.71 -7.85
C SER A 68 -12.05 0.53 -7.05
N ILE A 69 -11.47 0.76 -5.87
CA ILE A 69 -11.01 -0.30 -4.96
C ILE A 69 -12.15 -1.26 -4.56
N LYS A 70 -13.39 -0.75 -4.36
CA LYS A 70 -14.53 -1.62 -4.01
C LYS A 70 -14.88 -2.55 -5.16
N GLU A 71 -14.92 -2.03 -6.38
CA GLU A 71 -15.24 -2.83 -7.58
C GLU A 71 -14.15 -3.89 -7.86
N PHE A 72 -12.86 -3.54 -7.74
CA PHE A 72 -11.80 -4.55 -7.84
C PHE A 72 -11.87 -5.59 -6.73
N LYS A 73 -12.20 -5.19 -5.49
CA LYS A 73 -12.40 -6.16 -4.38
C LYS A 73 -13.58 -7.09 -4.64
N LYS A 74 -14.65 -6.63 -5.27
CA LYS A 74 -15.75 -7.50 -5.70
C LYS A 74 -15.25 -8.52 -6.72
N LEU A 75 -14.46 -8.11 -7.72
CA LEU A 75 -13.86 -9.04 -8.68
C LEU A 75 -13.02 -10.11 -7.99
N LEU A 76 -12.10 -9.71 -7.10
CA LEU A 76 -11.24 -10.65 -6.38
C LEU A 76 -12.00 -11.62 -5.46
N LYS A 77 -13.18 -11.21 -4.97
CA LYS A 77 -14.03 -12.04 -4.12
C LYS A 77 -14.84 -13.05 -4.93
N HIS A 78 -15.46 -12.60 -6.02
CA HIS A 78 -16.41 -13.39 -6.81
C HIS A 78 -15.74 -14.17 -7.94
N TYR A 79 -14.63 -13.66 -8.47
CA TYR A 79 -13.89 -14.22 -9.59
C TYR A 79 -12.39 -14.40 -9.28
N PRO A 80 -12.01 -15.05 -8.16
CA PRO A 80 -10.62 -15.09 -7.67
C PRO A 80 -9.63 -15.78 -8.62
N ARG A 81 -10.12 -16.64 -9.52
CA ARG A 81 -9.34 -17.43 -10.49
C ARG A 81 -9.46 -16.93 -11.92
N ALA A 82 -10.18 -15.83 -12.14
CA ALA A 82 -10.30 -15.25 -13.47
C ALA A 82 -8.97 -14.67 -13.95
N ARG A 83 -8.78 -14.58 -15.28
CA ARG A 83 -7.55 -14.04 -15.88
C ARG A 83 -7.33 -12.57 -15.51
N GLU A 84 -8.41 -11.86 -15.20
CA GLU A 84 -8.50 -10.46 -14.82
C GLU A 84 -8.17 -10.23 -13.33
N ALA A 85 -8.16 -11.29 -12.51
CA ALA A 85 -7.94 -11.16 -11.06
C ALA A 85 -6.56 -10.57 -10.69
N PRO A 86 -5.43 -10.97 -11.32
CA PRO A 86 -4.14 -10.33 -11.07
C PRO A 86 -4.16 -8.83 -11.39
N GLU A 87 -4.79 -8.45 -12.50
CA GLU A 87 -4.91 -7.06 -12.95
C GLU A 87 -5.77 -6.24 -12.00
N ALA A 88 -6.91 -6.76 -11.54
CA ALA A 88 -7.72 -6.10 -10.52
C ALA A 88 -6.94 -5.85 -9.22
N GLN A 89 -6.19 -6.84 -8.73
CA GLN A 89 -5.36 -6.69 -7.53
C GLN A 89 -4.23 -5.67 -7.74
N PHE A 90 -3.65 -5.62 -8.94
CA PHE A 90 -2.66 -4.64 -9.35
C PHE A 90 -3.23 -3.21 -9.37
N TYR A 91 -4.42 -3.00 -9.93
CA TYR A 91 -5.07 -1.69 -9.93
C TYR A 91 -5.44 -1.20 -8.52
N ILE A 92 -5.77 -2.09 -7.56
CA ILE A 92 -5.91 -1.68 -6.15
C ILE A 92 -4.59 -1.06 -5.65
N GLY A 93 -3.44 -1.61 -6.04
CA GLY A 93 -2.12 -1.01 -5.78
C GLY A 93 -1.99 0.39 -6.39
N LYS A 94 -2.34 0.55 -7.67
CA LYS A 94 -2.35 1.86 -8.36
C LYS A 94 -3.26 2.88 -7.66
N CYS A 95 -4.43 2.46 -7.18
CA CYS A 95 -5.33 3.32 -6.42
C CYS A 95 -4.68 3.85 -5.14
N PHE A 96 -3.92 3.02 -4.41
CA PHE A 96 -3.21 3.49 -3.20
C PHE A 96 -2.00 4.36 -3.54
N GLU A 97 -1.30 4.07 -4.63
CA GLU A 97 -0.19 4.87 -5.13
C GLU A 97 -0.64 6.30 -5.46
N ASN A 98 -1.79 6.43 -6.14
CA ASN A 98 -2.41 7.72 -6.49
C ASN A 98 -3.03 8.45 -5.28
N GLN A 99 -3.27 7.74 -4.17
CA GLN A 99 -3.70 8.34 -2.89
C GLN A 99 -2.50 8.73 -2.01
N GLU A 100 -1.27 8.67 -2.54
CA GLU A 100 -0.04 8.96 -1.79
C GLU A 100 0.18 8.04 -0.58
N GLU A 101 -0.30 6.79 -0.68
CA GLU A 101 -0.15 5.77 0.35
C GLU A 101 0.83 4.66 -0.10
N PRO A 102 2.15 4.96 -0.25
CA PRO A 102 3.11 4.10 -0.93
C PRO A 102 3.24 2.71 -0.29
N PHE A 103 3.25 2.63 1.05
CA PHE A 103 3.35 1.32 1.72
C PHE A 103 2.09 0.47 1.52
N LYS A 104 0.89 1.08 1.50
CA LYS A 104 -0.34 0.34 1.19
C LYS A 104 -0.37 -0.15 -0.26
N ALA A 105 0.15 0.66 -1.19
CA ALA A 105 0.32 0.29 -2.59
C ALA A 105 1.26 -0.91 -2.72
N PHE A 106 2.44 -0.85 -2.09
CA PHE A 106 3.40 -1.96 -2.02
C PHE A 106 2.73 -3.26 -1.57
N LYS A 107 1.99 -3.24 -0.46
CA LYS A 107 1.31 -4.44 0.06
C LYS A 107 0.29 -5.01 -0.93
N GLN A 108 -0.35 -4.19 -1.77
CA GLN A 108 -1.26 -4.73 -2.79
C GLN A 108 -0.51 -5.30 -3.99
N TYR A 109 0.56 -4.65 -4.45
CA TYR A 109 1.41 -5.18 -5.50
C TYR A 109 2.05 -6.50 -5.10
N GLN A 110 2.53 -6.60 -3.85
CA GLN A 110 3.12 -7.82 -3.31
C GLN A 110 2.13 -8.99 -3.32
N LYS A 111 0.84 -8.74 -3.04
CA LYS A 111 -0.21 -9.78 -3.17
C LYS A 111 -0.35 -10.32 -4.59
N VAL A 112 -0.05 -9.52 -5.62
CA VAL A 112 -0.10 -10.00 -7.00
C VAL A 112 0.99 -11.04 -7.22
N VAL A 113 2.23 -10.74 -6.80
CA VAL A 113 3.37 -11.67 -6.89
C VAL A 113 3.10 -12.96 -6.10
N GLU A 114 2.51 -12.84 -4.91
CA GLU A 114 2.26 -13.99 -4.02
C GLU A 114 1.09 -14.86 -4.48
N LYS A 115 -0.01 -14.26 -4.96
CA LYS A 115 -1.23 -15.00 -5.33
C LYS A 115 -1.29 -15.39 -6.80
N TYR A 116 -0.60 -14.65 -7.65
CA TYR A 116 -0.62 -14.78 -9.10
C TYR A 116 0.80 -14.83 -9.68
N PRO A 117 1.63 -15.82 -9.28
CA PRO A 117 3.04 -15.87 -9.64
C PRO A 117 3.32 -16.01 -11.15
N PHE A 118 2.33 -16.46 -11.93
CA PHE A 118 2.42 -16.59 -13.39
C PHE A 118 1.89 -15.37 -14.16
N SER A 119 1.56 -14.29 -13.46
CA SER A 119 1.12 -13.04 -14.08
C SER A 119 2.27 -12.38 -14.84
N GLU A 120 1.99 -11.88 -16.05
CA GLU A 120 2.94 -11.08 -16.84
C GLU A 120 3.30 -9.75 -16.17
N LEU A 121 2.54 -9.34 -15.13
CA LEU A 121 2.74 -8.11 -14.38
C LEU A 121 3.97 -8.13 -13.44
N ALA A 122 4.61 -9.29 -13.24
CA ALA A 122 5.68 -9.43 -12.25
C ALA A 122 6.82 -8.42 -12.45
N GLY A 123 7.26 -8.21 -13.69
CA GLY A 123 8.32 -7.23 -14.01
C GLY A 123 7.92 -5.80 -13.68
N GLU A 124 6.72 -5.37 -14.10
CA GLU A 124 6.20 -4.03 -13.78
C GLU A 124 6.03 -3.84 -12.27
N ILE A 125 5.56 -4.86 -11.56
CA ILE A 125 5.40 -4.80 -10.10
C ILE A 125 6.73 -4.59 -9.42
N VAL A 126 7.77 -5.32 -9.79
CA VAL A 126 9.11 -5.17 -9.18
C VAL A 126 9.63 -3.74 -9.38
N GLN A 127 9.47 -3.18 -10.59
CA GLN A 127 9.81 -1.78 -10.87
C GLN A 127 9.03 -0.82 -9.96
N ARG A 128 7.70 -0.96 -9.88
CA ARG A 128 6.87 -0.11 -9.03
C ARG A 128 7.22 -0.24 -7.55
N GLN A 129 7.51 -1.45 -7.07
CA GLN A 129 7.96 -1.66 -5.69
C GLN A 129 9.26 -0.89 -5.42
N TYR A 130 10.22 -0.95 -6.34
CA TYR A 130 11.45 -0.15 -6.23
C TYR A 130 11.15 1.35 -6.17
N ASP A 131 10.33 1.88 -7.09
CA ASP A 131 9.98 3.30 -7.16
C ASP A 131 9.26 3.78 -5.88
N LEU A 132 8.38 2.95 -5.31
CA LEU A 132 7.72 3.21 -4.03
C LEU A 132 8.73 3.24 -2.86
N GLY A 133 9.75 2.37 -2.89
CA GLY A 133 10.84 2.38 -1.93
C GLY A 133 11.65 3.67 -1.98
N ILE A 134 11.97 4.15 -3.19
CA ILE A 134 12.63 5.45 -3.40
C ILE A 134 11.75 6.60 -2.89
N LYS A 135 10.46 6.62 -3.24
CA LYS A 135 9.53 7.65 -2.77
C LYS A 135 9.44 7.71 -1.25
N LEU A 136 9.47 6.56 -0.57
CA LEU A 136 9.49 6.50 0.89
C LEU A 136 10.81 6.98 1.48
N LEU A 137 11.95 6.63 0.87
CA LEU A 137 13.26 7.16 1.27
C LEU A 137 13.28 8.69 1.22
N ASP A 138 12.92 9.27 0.07
CA ASP A 138 12.94 10.72 -0.14
C ASP A 138 11.97 11.44 0.81
N GLY A 139 10.80 10.85 1.06
CA GLY A 139 9.81 11.39 1.99
C GLY A 139 10.25 11.34 3.46
N GLN A 140 11.08 10.37 3.86
CA GLN A 140 11.63 10.31 5.21
C GLN A 140 12.74 11.34 5.44
N THR A 141 13.58 11.61 4.43
CA THR A 141 14.61 12.65 4.50
C THR A 141 14.03 14.04 4.79
N GLN A 142 12.77 14.29 4.40
CA GLN A 142 12.09 15.59 4.59
C GLN A 142 11.31 15.71 5.91
N ARG A 143 11.08 14.61 6.65
CA ARG A 143 10.30 14.63 7.89
C ARG A 143 11.20 14.88 9.10
N SER A 144 10.85 15.88 9.91
CA SER A 144 11.56 16.20 11.16
C SER A 144 11.74 14.97 12.04
N SER A 145 12.98 14.73 12.47
CA SER A 145 13.44 13.58 13.27
C SER A 145 12.61 13.29 14.54
N ILE A 146 11.86 14.27 15.05
CA ILE A 146 11.01 14.12 16.25
C ILE A 146 9.66 13.42 15.96
N LEU A 147 9.13 13.53 14.74
CA LEU A 147 7.88 12.84 14.38
C LEU A 147 8.14 11.36 14.04
N THR A 148 9.31 11.06 13.47
CA THR A 148 9.72 9.71 13.05
C THR A 148 10.03 8.79 14.23
N THR A 149 10.51 9.32 15.36
CA THR A 149 10.84 8.51 16.56
C THR A 149 9.63 8.07 17.38
N LEU A 150 8.47 8.73 17.23
CA LEU A 150 7.23 8.37 17.93
C LEU A 150 6.36 7.37 17.12
N ALA A 151 6.55 7.31 15.81
CA ALA A 151 5.92 6.34 14.92
C ALA A 151 6.78 5.08 14.84
N GLY A 152 6.74 4.26 15.90
CA GLY A 152 7.47 2.99 15.95
C GLY A 152 7.27 2.15 14.68
N ASN A 153 8.40 1.72 14.11
CA ASN A 153 8.61 0.85 12.93
C ASN A 153 8.97 1.54 11.60
N ASN A 154 10.24 1.94 11.51
CA ASN A 154 10.97 2.30 10.28
C ASN A 154 11.36 1.06 9.43
N TYR A 155 10.49 0.03 9.38
CA TYR A 155 10.74 -1.20 8.61
C TYR A 155 10.15 -1.16 7.20
N ASP A 156 9.32 -0.16 6.87
CA ASP A 156 8.60 -0.09 5.60
C ASP A 156 9.56 -0.02 4.40
N VAL A 157 10.62 0.79 4.48
CA VAL A 157 11.58 0.97 3.38
C VAL A 157 12.39 -0.30 3.12
N ILE A 158 12.95 -0.87 4.19
CA ILE A 158 13.75 -2.10 4.11
C ILE A 158 12.87 -3.25 3.60
N GLU A 159 11.63 -3.35 4.07
CA GLU A 159 10.70 -4.39 3.62
C GLU A 159 10.47 -4.33 2.11
N ILE A 160 10.26 -3.13 1.57
CA ILE A 160 10.05 -2.94 0.13
C ILE A 160 11.26 -3.38 -0.68
N PHE A 161 12.46 -2.90 -0.35
CA PHE A 161 13.66 -3.26 -1.10
C PHE A 161 14.02 -4.74 -0.95
N LYS A 162 13.79 -5.34 0.23
CA LYS A 162 13.93 -6.79 0.41
C LYS A 162 12.97 -7.57 -0.47
N ALA A 163 11.74 -7.10 -0.65
CA ALA A 163 10.79 -7.72 -1.55
C ALA A 163 11.23 -7.61 -3.02
N VAL A 164 11.76 -6.47 -3.46
CA VAL A 164 12.34 -6.29 -4.80
C VAL A 164 13.45 -7.32 -5.05
N ILE A 165 14.40 -7.45 -4.11
CA ILE A 165 15.50 -8.43 -4.20
C ILE A 165 14.96 -9.86 -4.21
N LYS A 166 14.01 -10.18 -3.34
CA LYS A 166 13.43 -11.53 -3.26
C LYS A 166 12.68 -11.92 -4.54
N ASN A 167 11.93 -10.98 -5.12
CA ASN A 167 11.09 -11.22 -6.28
C ASN A 167 11.90 -11.24 -7.59
N ALA A 168 13.02 -10.52 -7.65
CA ALA A 168 13.90 -10.47 -8.81
C ALA A 168 15.39 -10.45 -8.41
N PRO A 169 15.94 -11.55 -7.83
CA PRO A 169 17.29 -11.55 -7.26
C PRO A 169 18.40 -11.33 -8.29
N TYR A 170 18.17 -11.70 -9.55
CA TYR A 170 19.12 -11.47 -10.64
C TYR A 170 18.70 -10.32 -11.56
N GLY A 171 17.67 -9.55 -11.19
CA GLY A 171 17.20 -8.40 -11.95
C GLY A 171 18.09 -7.18 -11.72
N ASP A 172 18.04 -6.25 -12.67
CA ASP A 172 18.84 -5.00 -12.62
C ASP A 172 18.58 -4.16 -11.36
N LEU A 173 17.44 -4.36 -10.70
CA LEU A 173 17.03 -3.66 -9.50
C LEU A 173 17.50 -4.30 -8.19
N ALA A 174 18.06 -5.52 -8.20
CA ALA A 174 18.47 -6.21 -6.97
C ALA A 174 19.66 -5.52 -6.29
N ALA A 175 20.73 -5.28 -7.04
CA ALA A 175 21.92 -4.59 -6.54
C ALA A 175 21.66 -3.16 -6.04
N PRO A 176 20.96 -2.28 -6.78
CA PRO A 176 20.59 -0.95 -6.26
C PRO A 176 19.70 -1.06 -5.03
N SER A 177 18.73 -1.97 -4.98
CA SER A 177 17.87 -2.16 -3.79
C SER A 177 18.69 -2.52 -2.56
N GLN A 178 19.63 -3.46 -2.70
CA GLN A 178 20.53 -3.90 -1.64
C GLN A 178 21.40 -2.73 -1.15
N TYR A 179 21.94 -1.95 -2.07
CA TYR A 179 22.69 -0.73 -1.76
C TYR A 179 21.82 0.34 -1.05
N LYS A 180 20.56 0.53 -1.46
CA LYS A 180 19.61 1.47 -0.82
C LYS A 180 19.27 1.07 0.61
N ILE A 181 19.17 -0.22 0.92
CA ILE A 181 19.02 -0.71 2.30
C ILE A 181 20.25 -0.29 3.13
N GLY A 182 21.46 -0.48 2.61
CA GLY A 182 22.69 -0.04 3.30
C GLY A 182 22.72 1.47 3.56
N LEU A 183 22.34 2.29 2.58
CA LEU A 183 22.23 3.75 2.76
C LEU A 183 21.22 4.12 3.84
N TYR A 184 20.06 3.46 3.85
CA TYR A 184 19.03 3.68 4.85
C TYR A 184 19.55 3.42 6.27
N LEU A 185 20.21 2.28 6.48
CA LEU A 185 20.79 1.91 7.77
C LEU A 185 21.89 2.88 8.20
N LEU A 186 22.72 3.34 7.25
CA LEU A 186 23.77 4.31 7.49
C LEU A 186 23.23 5.65 7.99
N GLU A 187 22.12 6.14 7.42
CA GLU A 187 21.45 7.36 7.89
C GLU A 187 20.90 7.22 9.31
N HIS A 188 20.55 6.00 9.71
CA HIS A 188 20.06 5.67 11.05
C HIS A 188 21.18 5.31 12.04
N ASN A 189 22.45 5.52 11.68
CA ASN A 189 23.63 5.20 12.48
C ASN A 189 23.80 3.70 12.83
N LEU A 190 23.12 2.82 12.10
CA LEU A 190 23.26 1.36 12.22
C LEU A 190 24.46 0.92 11.37
N PHE A 191 25.66 1.29 11.82
CA PHE A 191 26.88 1.20 11.00
C PHE A 191 27.28 -0.25 10.68
N GLN A 192 27.06 -1.19 11.60
CA GLN A 192 27.41 -2.59 11.35
C GLN A 192 26.49 -3.18 10.29
N GLU A 193 25.19 -3.02 10.46
CA GLU A 193 24.18 -3.50 9.54
C GLU A 193 24.32 -2.83 8.17
N ALA A 194 24.59 -1.53 8.12
CA ALA A 194 24.85 -0.82 6.87
C ALA A 194 26.05 -1.42 6.12
N ARG A 195 27.15 -1.67 6.84
CA ARG A 195 28.35 -2.30 6.27
C ARG A 195 28.02 -3.68 5.70
N ASP A 196 27.33 -4.53 6.47
CA ASP A 196 26.95 -5.88 6.05
C ASP A 196 26.11 -5.85 4.76
N GLU A 197 25.15 -4.92 4.66
CA GLU A 197 24.32 -4.79 3.46
C GLU A 197 25.11 -4.27 2.24
N PHE A 198 26.14 -3.42 2.42
CA PHE A 198 27.04 -3.04 1.33
C PHE A 198 27.99 -4.16 0.93
N GLU A 199 28.45 -4.99 1.87
CA GLU A 199 29.28 -6.16 1.56
C GLU A 199 28.50 -7.19 0.73
N LYS A 200 27.21 -7.38 1.01
CA LYS A 200 26.33 -8.21 0.16
C LYS A 200 26.30 -7.72 -1.28
N VAL A 201 26.35 -6.39 -1.53
CA VAL A 201 26.43 -5.88 -2.92
C VAL A 201 27.67 -6.38 -3.64
N LEU A 202 28.81 -6.45 -2.93
CA LEU A 202 30.08 -6.90 -3.49
C LEU A 202 30.10 -8.41 -3.77
N ASN A 203 29.50 -9.18 -2.87
CA ASN A 203 29.54 -10.64 -2.89
C ASN A 203 28.47 -11.22 -3.83
N ASP A 204 27.24 -10.71 -3.75
CA ASP A 204 26.08 -11.27 -4.44
C ASP A 204 25.92 -10.70 -5.85
N TYR A 205 26.43 -9.49 -6.11
CA TYR A 205 26.32 -8.80 -7.41
C TYR A 205 27.68 -8.33 -7.96
N PRO A 206 28.67 -9.23 -8.17
CA PRO A 206 30.06 -8.88 -8.49
C PRO A 206 30.29 -8.24 -9.87
N ASN A 207 29.28 -8.20 -10.74
CA ASN A 207 29.33 -7.50 -12.03
C ASN A 207 28.51 -6.18 -12.05
N SER A 208 27.92 -5.80 -10.91
CA SER A 208 27.06 -4.62 -10.82
C SER A 208 27.87 -3.31 -10.85
N GLU A 209 27.31 -2.27 -11.45
CA GLU A 209 27.84 -0.91 -11.40
C GLU A 209 27.91 -0.34 -9.96
N TRP A 210 27.11 -0.90 -9.03
CA TRP A 210 26.99 -0.46 -7.65
C TRP A 210 28.17 -0.86 -6.75
N ILE A 211 29.08 -1.71 -7.23
CA ILE A 211 30.26 -2.18 -6.48
C ILE A 211 31.16 -1.03 -6.04
N LYS A 212 31.46 -0.09 -6.95
CA LYS A 212 32.35 1.03 -6.63
C LYS A 212 31.72 1.94 -5.57
N ALA A 213 30.42 2.19 -5.70
CA ALA A 213 29.64 2.95 -4.73
C ALA A 213 29.59 2.24 -3.36
N ALA A 214 29.35 0.93 -3.34
CA ALA A 214 29.31 0.13 -2.11
C ALA A 214 30.66 0.15 -1.38
N LYS A 215 31.79 -0.06 -2.08
CA LYS A 215 33.14 0.04 -1.47
C LYS A 215 33.40 1.39 -0.82
N TYR A 216 32.98 2.46 -1.51
CA TYR A 216 33.11 3.81 -0.98
C TYR A 216 32.28 4.00 0.30
N GLN A 217 31.02 3.53 0.30
CA GLN A 217 30.17 3.61 1.49
C GLN A 217 30.66 2.76 2.65
N ILE A 218 31.27 1.59 2.40
CA ILE A 218 31.91 0.78 3.44
C ILE A 218 33.00 1.58 4.16
N ALA A 219 33.88 2.26 3.40
CA ALA A 219 34.94 3.09 3.98
C ALA A 219 34.38 4.25 4.82
N ILE A 220 33.33 4.94 4.33
CA ILE A 220 32.64 5.98 5.10
C ILE A 220 32.04 5.41 6.39
N THR A 221 31.37 4.26 6.28
CA THR A 221 30.68 3.60 7.39
C THR A 221 31.67 3.20 8.49
N ASP A 222 32.81 2.62 8.12
CA ASP A 222 33.89 2.28 9.06
C ASP A 222 34.45 3.50 9.78
N SER A 223 34.72 4.58 9.02
CA SER A 223 35.23 5.82 9.58
C SER A 223 34.26 6.36 10.63
N LYS A 224 32.97 6.46 10.30
CA LYS A 224 31.93 6.93 11.23
C LYS A 224 31.84 6.06 12.48
N ARG A 225 31.86 4.73 12.30
CA ARG A 225 31.83 3.75 13.40
C ARG A 225 33.03 3.89 14.35
N SER A 226 34.22 4.12 13.82
CA SER A 226 35.42 4.32 14.67
C SER A 226 35.37 5.62 15.45
N THR A 227 34.82 6.70 14.86
CA THR A 227 34.74 8.00 15.53
C THR A 227 33.76 7.99 16.69
N THR A 228 32.59 7.35 16.55
CA THR A 228 31.58 7.30 17.63
C THR A 228 32.10 6.51 18.85
N ALA A 229 32.75 5.36 18.62
CA ALA A 229 33.30 4.53 19.69
C ALA A 229 34.34 5.25 20.57
N GLN A 230 35.05 6.25 20.03
CA GLN A 230 36.03 7.05 20.79
C GLN A 230 35.36 8.12 21.68
N TYR A 231 34.16 8.59 21.35
CA TYR A 231 33.44 9.59 22.16
C TYR A 231 32.78 9.00 23.40
N ASP A 232 32.34 7.73 23.36
CA ASP A 232 31.64 7.05 24.46
C ASP A 232 32.56 6.54 25.59
N GLN A 233 33.88 6.74 25.46
CA GLN A 233 34.90 6.27 26.43
C GLN A 233 35.34 7.33 27.46
N LYS A 234 34.58 8.42 27.64
CA LYS A 234 34.87 9.48 28.64
C LYS A 234 33.84 9.50 29.76
#